data_AF-A0A1F5CNH1-F1
#
_entry.id   AF-A0A1F5CNH1-F1
#
_cell.length_a   1.000
_cell.length_b   1.000
_cell.length_c   1.000
_cell.angle_alpha   90.00
_cell.angle_beta   90.00
_cell.angle_gamma   90.00
#
_symmetry.space_group_name_H-M   'P 1'
#
loop_
_entity.id
_entity.type
_entity.pdbx_description
1 polymer ?
#
loop_
_entity_poly.entity_id
_entity_poly.type
_entity_poly.pdbx_seq_one_letter_code
_entity_poly.pdbx_strand_id
1 'polypeptide(L)'
;MRKQHEFFCISKYARTFDRKTNKFVVNIAYETVAPEPSERVVAVAKGFGLGLDQWEEFVVYDNVELKVGPTDIVYVTGDSGSGRSVLLKALERDVRNDLAQTCINVAEVQPEPEKPLIETVGKTAEEAMEILSKVGLVDAFLSG
;
A
#
# COMPACT_ATOMS: atom_id res chain seq x y z
N MET A 1 19.02 4.05 -16.61
CA MET A 1 17.60 4.24 -16.93
C MET A 1 17.00 5.18 -15.89
N ARG A 2 16.64 6.42 -16.25
CA ARG A 2 15.93 7.33 -15.35
C ARG A 2 14.48 6.85 -15.24
N LYS A 3 14.01 6.51 -14.04
CA LYS A 3 12.59 6.27 -13.77
C LYS A 3 11.83 7.56 -14.13
N GLN A 4 11.08 7.55 -15.24
CA GLN A 4 10.11 8.61 -15.50
C GLN A 4 9.09 8.53 -14.37
N HIS A 5 9.04 9.59 -13.57
CA HIS A 5 8.10 9.70 -12.48
C HIS A 5 6.74 9.96 -13.10
N GLU A 6 5.79 9.04 -12.92
CA GLU A 6 4.39 9.42 -12.97
C GLU A 6 4.23 10.62 -12.04
N PHE A 7 3.75 11.75 -12.57
CA PHE A 7 3.52 12.93 -11.76
C PHE A 7 2.32 12.63 -10.87
N PHE A 8 2.62 12.20 -9.66
CA PHE A 8 1.68 11.97 -8.60
C PHE A 8 1.52 13.27 -7.81
N CYS A 9 0.36 13.90 -7.92
CA CYS A 9 0.04 15.08 -7.12
C CYS A 9 -1.25 14.83 -6.34
N ILE A 10 -1.16 14.84 -5.02
CA ILE A 10 -2.35 14.79 -4.16
C ILE A 10 -3.00 16.18 -4.24
N SER A 11 -4.15 16.28 -4.92
CA SER A 11 -4.83 17.56 -5.18
C SER A 11 -5.65 18.03 -3.97
N LYS A 12 -6.10 17.09 -3.11
CA LYS A 12 -6.79 17.42 -1.86
C LYS A 12 -6.54 16.35 -0.80
N TYR A 13 -6.21 16.80 0.41
CA TYR A 13 -6.00 15.94 1.58
C TYR A 13 -6.61 16.61 2.82
N ALA A 14 -7.65 15.97 3.37
CA ALA A 14 -8.34 16.46 4.57
C ALA A 14 -8.41 15.34 5.62
N ARG A 15 -7.88 15.63 6.80
CA ARG A 15 -7.73 14.70 7.93
C ARG A 15 -8.67 15.06 9.05
N THR A 16 -9.33 14.05 9.60
CA THR A 16 -9.93 14.19 10.93
C THR A 16 -9.77 12.88 11.68
N PHE A 17 -9.04 12.87 12.79
CA PHE A 17 -9.14 11.75 13.73
C PHE A 17 -10.37 11.97 14.59
N ASP A 18 -11.39 11.15 14.40
CA ASP A 18 -12.59 11.25 15.21
C ASP A 18 -12.35 10.57 16.56
N ARG A 19 -11.96 11.38 17.55
CA ARG A 19 -11.75 10.94 18.94
C ARG A 19 -13.00 10.33 19.59
N LYS A 20 -14.22 10.63 19.10
CA LYS A 20 -15.45 10.04 19.64
C LYS A 20 -15.63 8.61 19.17
N THR A 21 -15.25 8.31 17.93
CA THR A 21 -15.43 6.99 17.34
C THR A 21 -14.13 6.18 17.27
N ASN A 22 -13.00 6.77 17.68
CA ASN A 22 -11.67 6.18 17.63
C ASN A 22 -11.30 5.67 16.23
N LYS A 23 -11.71 6.43 15.21
CA LYS A 23 -11.58 6.08 13.80
C LYS A 23 -10.75 7.11 13.06
N PHE A 24 -9.90 6.61 12.18
CA PHE A 24 -9.26 7.42 11.15
C PHE A 24 -10.32 7.87 10.14
N VAL A 25 -10.22 9.10 9.63
CA VAL A 25 -10.94 9.56 8.44
C VAL A 25 -9.89 10.08 7.49
N VAL A 26 -9.69 9.34 6.41
CA VAL A 26 -8.71 9.67 5.37
C VAL A 26 -9.49 10.07 4.14
N ASN A 27 -9.32 11.31 3.65
CA ASN A 27 -9.82 11.77 2.36
C ASN A 27 -8.66 11.88 1.37
N ILE A 28 -8.70 11.08 0.32
CA ILE A 28 -7.66 11.06 -0.72
C ILE A 28 -8.29 11.49 -2.03
N ALA A 29 -7.77 12.55 -2.62
CA ALA A 29 -7.96 12.87 -4.03
C ALA A 29 -6.58 13.00 -4.69
N TYR A 30 -6.40 12.34 -5.83
CA TYR A 30 -5.20 12.52 -6.64
C TYR A 30 -5.50 12.33 -8.11
N GLU A 31 -4.74 13.09 -8.90
CA GLU A 31 -4.74 13.07 -10.35
C GLU A 31 -3.37 12.56 -10.82
N THR A 32 -3.37 11.77 -11.88
CA THR A 32 -2.14 11.39 -12.57
C THR A 32 -2.17 11.94 -13.98
N VAL A 33 -1.08 12.60 -14.37
CA VAL A 33 -0.87 13.03 -15.76
C VAL A 33 0.08 12.02 -16.41
N ALA A 34 -0.33 11.40 -17.51
CA ALA A 34 0.59 10.61 -18.32
C ALA A 34 1.78 11.51 -18.72
N PRO A 35 3.05 11.07 -18.72
CA PRO A 35 4.15 11.94 -19.12
C PRO A 35 4.07 12.34 -20.60
N GLU A 36 4.60 13.52 -20.98
CA GLU A 36 4.74 13.97 -22.38
C GLU A 36 5.28 12.82 -23.27
N PRO A 37 4.52 12.38 -24.30
CA PRO A 37 4.87 11.19 -25.05
C PRO A 37 6.15 11.44 -25.82
N SER A 38 7.20 10.67 -25.50
CA SER A 38 8.41 10.64 -26.32
C SER A 38 8.10 10.21 -27.76
N GLU A 39 8.97 10.52 -28.71
CA GLU A 39 8.83 10.10 -30.12
C GLU A 39 8.55 8.59 -30.27
N ARG A 40 9.14 7.76 -29.40
CA ARG A 40 8.91 6.31 -29.38
C ARG A 40 7.49 5.94 -28.98
N VAL A 41 6.89 6.66 -28.03
CA VAL A 41 5.48 6.45 -27.62
C VAL A 41 4.55 6.81 -28.77
N VAL A 42 4.84 7.91 -29.48
CA VAL A 42 4.10 8.34 -30.67
C VAL A 42 4.18 7.31 -31.80
N ALA A 43 5.37 6.78 -32.08
CA ALA A 43 5.57 5.78 -33.12
C ALA A 43 4.81 4.47 -32.83
N VAL A 44 4.85 3.99 -31.58
CA VAL A 44 4.11 2.78 -31.16
C VAL A 44 2.61 3.02 -31.21
N ALA A 45 2.11 4.13 -30.64
CA ALA A 45 0.67 4.45 -30.67
C ALA A 45 0.12 4.50 -32.10
N LYS A 46 0.84 5.14 -33.03
CA LYS A 46 0.49 5.16 -34.47
C LYS A 46 0.51 3.76 -35.08
N GLY A 47 1.50 2.93 -34.76
CA GLY A 47 1.60 1.55 -35.25
C GLY A 47 0.45 0.64 -34.78
N PHE A 48 -0.14 0.95 -33.62
CA PHE A 48 -1.28 0.22 -33.06
C PHE A 48 -2.64 0.93 -33.29
N GLY A 49 -2.67 2.07 -33.98
CA GLY A 49 -3.90 2.82 -34.26
C GLY A 49 -4.52 3.52 -33.04
N LEU A 50 -3.73 3.81 -32.01
CA LEU A 50 -4.15 4.51 -30.79
C LEU A 50 -4.03 6.03 -30.98
N GLY A 51 -5.10 6.79 -30.68
CA GLY A 51 -5.04 8.25 -30.57
C GLY A 51 -4.29 8.68 -29.29
N LEU A 52 -3.62 9.83 -29.33
CA LEU A 52 -2.84 10.37 -28.19
C LEU A 52 -3.48 11.66 -27.64
N ASP A 53 -4.77 11.83 -27.90
CA ASP A 53 -5.36 13.15 -28.07
C ASP A 53 -5.80 13.77 -26.74
N GLN A 54 -5.78 13.02 -25.63
CA GLN A 54 -6.35 13.48 -24.38
C GLN A 54 -5.41 13.23 -23.20
N TRP A 55 -4.89 14.35 -22.70
CA TRP A 55 -4.29 14.50 -21.38
C TRP A 55 -5.42 14.48 -20.36
N GLU A 56 -5.95 13.31 -20.03
CA GLU A 56 -7.03 13.22 -19.05
C GLU A 56 -6.45 13.13 -17.63
N GLU A 57 -6.97 13.98 -16.75
CA GLU A 57 -6.85 13.82 -15.31
C GLU A 57 -7.65 12.59 -14.89
N PHE A 58 -6.96 11.51 -14.50
CA PHE A 58 -7.60 10.32 -13.96
C PHE A 58 -7.74 10.44 -12.44
N VAL A 59 -8.96 10.69 -11.98
CA VAL A 59 -9.30 10.68 -10.55
C VAL A 59 -9.50 9.23 -10.12
N VAL A 60 -8.56 8.70 -9.32
CA VAL A 60 -8.64 7.31 -8.82
C VAL A 60 -9.47 7.22 -7.54
N TYR A 61 -9.41 8.25 -6.70
CA TYR A 61 -10.23 8.39 -5.50
C TYR A 61 -10.80 9.82 -5.48
N ASP A 62 -12.12 9.93 -5.31
CA ASP A 62 -12.82 11.19 -5.14
C ASP A 62 -13.45 11.24 -3.75
N ASN A 63 -12.83 12.00 -2.85
CA ASN A 63 -13.31 12.27 -1.49
C ASN A 63 -13.78 11.01 -0.73
N VAL A 64 -13.02 9.92 -0.86
CA VAL A 64 -13.29 8.66 -0.14
C VAL A 64 -12.98 8.85 1.33
N GLU A 65 -13.92 8.56 2.23
CA GLU A 65 -13.73 8.55 3.68
C GLU A 65 -13.57 7.11 4.19
N LEU A 66 -12.38 6.75 4.65
CA LEU A 66 -12.12 5.45 5.27
C LEU A 66 -12.13 5.55 6.79
N LYS A 67 -12.94 4.71 7.44
CA LYS A 67 -13.10 4.61 8.88
C LYS A 67 -12.46 3.35 9.43
N VAL A 68 -11.24 3.46 9.93
CA VAL A 68 -10.48 2.33 10.48
C VAL A 68 -10.19 2.61 11.95
N GLY A 69 -10.53 1.66 12.83
CA GLY A 69 -10.16 1.66 14.23
C GLY A 69 -8.95 0.76 14.52
N PRO A 70 -8.33 0.89 15.71
CA PRO A 70 -7.10 0.15 16.06
C PRO A 70 -7.29 -1.37 16.21
N THR A 71 -8.53 -1.85 16.31
CA THR A 71 -8.87 -3.28 16.45
C THR A 71 -9.45 -3.88 15.16
N ASP A 72 -9.54 -3.08 14.09
CA ASP A 72 -10.18 -3.51 12.86
C ASP A 72 -9.20 -4.28 11.98
N ILE A 73 -9.68 -5.37 11.37
CA ILE A 73 -8.97 -6.07 10.31
C ILE A 73 -9.58 -5.60 8.98
N VAL A 74 -8.79 -4.88 8.18
CA VAL A 74 -9.25 -4.27 6.94
C VAL A 74 -8.75 -5.07 5.74
N TYR A 75 -9.67 -5.52 4.88
CA TYR A 75 -9.34 -6.14 3.60
C TYR A 75 -9.59 -5.16 2.46
N VAL A 76 -8.53 -4.78 1.75
CA VAL A 76 -8.61 -3.88 0.59
C VAL A 76 -8.62 -4.70 -0.70
N THR A 77 -9.71 -4.63 -1.45
CA THR A 77 -9.89 -5.34 -2.72
C THR A 77 -10.26 -4.38 -3.86
N GLY A 78 -10.17 -4.85 -5.10
CA GLY A 78 -10.40 -4.07 -6.31
C GLY A 78 -9.60 -4.61 -7.51
N ASP A 79 -9.89 -4.12 -8.70
CA ASP A 79 -9.21 -4.56 -9.92
C ASP A 79 -7.74 -4.16 -9.96
N SER A 80 -6.97 -4.70 -10.90
CA SER A 80 -5.61 -4.21 -11.17
C SER A 80 -5.68 -2.77 -11.67
N GLY A 81 -4.83 -1.88 -11.16
CA GLY A 81 -4.84 -0.45 -11.53
C GLY A 81 -5.81 0.44 -10.74
N SER A 82 -6.67 -0.13 -9.88
CA SER A 82 -7.65 0.63 -9.06
C SER A 82 -7.05 1.51 -7.94
N GLY A 83 -5.72 1.68 -7.89
CA GLY A 83 -5.07 2.53 -6.89
C GLY A 83 -4.77 1.90 -5.54
N ARG A 84 -5.06 0.60 -5.32
CA ARG A 84 -4.87 -0.07 -4.00
C ARG A 84 -3.48 0.14 -3.38
N SER A 85 -2.42 0.00 -4.16
CA SER A 85 -1.05 0.22 -3.66
C SER A 85 -0.75 1.68 -3.35
N VAL A 86 -1.42 2.62 -4.03
CA VAL A 86 -1.33 4.06 -3.74
C VAL A 86 -2.05 4.36 -2.43
N LEU A 87 -3.25 3.80 -2.23
CA LEU A 87 -4.00 3.89 -0.98
C LEU A 87 -3.19 3.37 0.21
N LEU A 88 -2.62 2.16 0.12
CA LEU A 88 -1.82 1.58 1.20
C LEU A 88 -0.59 2.43 1.55
N LYS A 89 0.11 3.00 0.56
CA LYS A 89 1.25 3.90 0.79
C LYS A 89 0.86 5.21 1.46
N ALA A 90 -0.32 5.75 1.13
CA ALA A 90 -0.85 6.94 1.79
C ALA A 90 -1.17 6.63 3.26
N LEU A 91 -1.88 5.53 3.53
CA LEU A 91 -2.18 5.08 4.89
C LEU A 91 -0.91 4.83 5.72
N GLU A 92 0.09 4.18 5.15
CA GLU A 92 1.37 3.91 5.80
C GLU A 92 2.09 5.21 6.20
N ARG A 93 2.13 6.21 5.31
CA ARG A 93 2.70 7.53 5.62
C ARG A 93 1.95 8.23 6.75
N ASP A 94 0.63 8.14 6.76
CA ASP A 94 -0.21 8.76 7.78
C ASP A 94 0.05 8.12 9.17
N VAL A 95 0.11 6.80 9.24
CA VAL A 95 0.37 6.09 10.51
C VAL A 95 1.77 6.39 11.04
N ARG A 96 2.80 6.37 10.17
CA ARG A 96 4.20 6.58 10.56
C ARG A 96 4.48 8.02 11.03
N ASN A 97 3.98 9.01 10.29
CA ASN A 97 4.39 10.40 10.49
C ASN A 97 3.48 11.17 11.46
N ASP A 98 2.18 10.89 11.47
CA ASP A 98 1.22 11.75 12.17
C ASP A 98 0.69 11.16 13.47
N LEU A 99 0.65 9.83 13.60
CA LEU A 99 0.12 9.15 14.79
C LEU A 99 1.21 8.68 15.77
N ALA A 100 2.48 8.75 15.35
CA ALA A 100 3.61 8.16 16.07
C ALA A 100 3.35 6.71 16.52
N GLN A 101 2.51 5.98 15.77
CA GLN A 101 2.20 4.58 16.01
C GLN A 101 3.14 3.69 15.21
N THR A 102 3.40 2.50 15.73
CA THR A 102 4.22 1.51 15.03
C THR A 102 3.49 1.03 13.78
N CYS A 103 4.12 1.23 12.62
CA CYS A 103 3.63 0.74 11.33
C CYS A 103 4.64 -0.22 10.71
N ILE A 104 4.24 -1.48 10.56
CA ILE A 104 5.05 -2.52 9.92
C ILE A 104 4.44 -2.82 8.56
N ASN A 105 5.22 -2.61 7.50
CA ASN A 105 4.89 -3.06 6.17
C ASN A 105 5.57 -4.41 5.95
N VAL A 106 4.79 -5.47 5.72
CA VAL A 106 5.31 -6.83 5.53
C VAL A 106 6.30 -6.90 4.36
N ALA A 107 6.12 -6.06 3.33
CA ALA A 107 7.05 -5.98 2.19
C ALA A 107 8.44 -5.40 2.55
N GLU A 108 8.56 -4.73 3.70
CA GLU A 108 9.82 -4.18 4.21
C GLU A 108 10.51 -5.13 5.21
N VAL A 109 9.88 -6.23 5.59
CA VAL A 109 10.49 -7.24 6.47
C VAL A 109 11.62 -7.94 5.70
N GLN A 110 12.86 -7.73 6.14
CA GLN A 110 14.04 -8.34 5.53
C GLN A 110 14.54 -9.50 6.39
N PRO A 111 14.41 -10.76 5.94
CA PRO A 111 15.02 -11.89 6.62
C PRO A 111 16.55 -11.80 6.51
N GLU A 112 17.25 -12.20 7.56
CA GLU A 112 18.71 -12.34 7.54
C GLU A 112 19.08 -13.60 6.73
N PRO A 113 19.72 -13.48 5.55
CA PRO A 113 19.88 -14.62 4.63
C PRO A 113 20.72 -15.77 5.19
N GLU A 114 21.66 -15.46 6.09
CA GLU A 114 22.58 -16.43 6.68
C GLU A 114 22.08 -16.99 8.02
N LYS A 115 20.90 -16.58 8.49
CA LYS A 115 20.30 -17.10 9.72
C LYS A 115 19.04 -17.91 9.41
N PRO A 116 18.85 -19.05 10.09
CA PRO A 116 17.55 -19.70 10.09
C PRO A 116 16.44 -18.72 10.53
N LEU A 117 15.28 -18.73 9.86
CA LEU A 117 14.18 -17.81 10.17
C LEU A 117 13.74 -17.88 11.64
N ILE A 118 13.80 -19.07 12.25
CA ILE A 118 13.44 -19.27 13.64
C ILE A 118 14.32 -18.47 14.61
N GLU A 119 15.58 -18.17 14.24
CA GLU A 119 16.49 -17.31 15.03
C GLU A 119 16.04 -15.84 15.07
N THR A 120 15.06 -15.47 14.25
CA THR A 120 14.45 -14.13 14.22
C THR A 120 13.12 -14.05 14.97
N VAL A 121 12.65 -15.15 15.55
CA VAL A 121 11.34 -15.26 16.21
C VAL A 121 11.53 -15.60 17.69
N GLY A 122 11.22 -14.64 18.57
CA GLY A 122 11.40 -14.80 20.03
C GLY A 122 12.86 -14.80 20.46
N LYS A 123 13.11 -14.71 21.77
CA LYS A 123 14.46 -14.74 22.36
C LYS A 123 14.86 -16.13 22.85
N THR A 124 13.89 -17.00 23.12
CA THR A 124 14.10 -18.39 23.56
C THR A 124 13.21 -19.34 22.76
N ALA A 125 13.50 -20.64 22.85
CA ALA A 125 12.70 -21.68 22.20
C ALA A 125 11.24 -21.67 22.68
N GLU A 126 11.00 -21.40 23.97
CA GLU A 126 9.65 -21.30 24.54
C GLU A 126 8.89 -20.11 23.98
N GLU A 127 9.54 -18.94 23.90
CA GLU A 127 8.93 -17.73 23.33
C GLU A 127 8.63 -17.92 21.83
N ALA A 128 9.56 -18.53 21.10
CA ALA A 128 9.36 -18.86 19.69
C ALA A 128 8.14 -19.80 19.51
N MET A 129 8.04 -20.85 20.33
CA MET A 129 6.91 -21.78 20.29
C MET A 129 5.58 -21.11 20.66
N GLU A 130 5.57 -20.21 21.63
CA GLU A 130 4.37 -19.44 21.98
C GLU A 130 3.90 -18.56 20.80
N ILE A 131 4.84 -17.86 20.14
CA ILE A 131 4.54 -17.03 18.97
C ILE A 131 4.00 -17.89 17.82
N LEU A 132 4.68 -19.00 17.51
CA LEU A 132 4.27 -19.92 16.44
C LEU A 132 2.91 -20.57 16.71
N SER A 133 2.60 -20.89 17.98
CA SER A 133 1.28 -21.39 18.38
C SER A 133 0.18 -20.37 18.14
N LYS A 134 0.40 -19.10 18.49
CA LYS A 134 -0.58 -18.01 18.29
C LYS A 134 -0.93 -17.76 16.83
N VAL A 135 -0.01 -18.05 15.91
CA VAL A 135 -0.24 -17.93 14.46
C VAL A 135 -0.74 -19.22 13.81
N GLY A 136 -1.08 -20.25 14.59
CA GLY A 136 -1.65 -21.51 14.11
C GLY A 136 -0.63 -22.47 13.49
N LEU A 137 0.67 -22.24 13.67
CA LEU A 137 1.73 -23.09 13.11
C LEU A 137 1.93 -24.41 13.87
N VAL A 138 1.36 -24.56 15.07
CA VAL A 138 1.38 -25.82 15.84
C VAL A 138 0.54 -26.91 15.19
N ASP A 139 -0.54 -26.54 14.50
CA ASP A 139 -1.45 -27.46 13.81
C ASP A 139 -1.14 -27.62 12.32
N ALA A 140 -0.03 -27.02 11.85
CA ALA A 140 0.40 -27.09 10.47
C ALA A 140 1.00 -28.49 10.16
N PHE A 141 0.13 -29.48 10.04
CA PHE A 141 0.50 -30.75 9.43
C PHE A 141 0.81 -30.51 7.95
N LEU A 142 2.04 -30.81 7.55
CA LEU A 142 2.43 -30.93 6.15
C LEU A 142 1.69 -32.14 5.55
N SER A 143 0.57 -31.89 4.89
CA SER A 143 0.10 -32.77 3.82
C SER A 143 0.98 -32.49 2.60
N GLY A 144 2.11 -33.21 2.52
CA GLY A 144 3.10 -33.13 1.43
C GLY A 144 4.34 -33.93 1.75
#